data_AF-A0AB35HMI8-F1
#
_entry.id   AF-A0AB35HMI8-F1
#
_cell.length_a   1.000
_cell.length_b   1.000
_cell.length_c   1.000
_cell.angle_alpha   90.00
_cell.angle_beta   90.00
_cell.angle_gamma   90.00
#
_symmetry.space_group_name_H-M   'P 1'
#
loop_
_entity.id
_entity.type
_entity.pdbx_description
1 polymer ?
#
loop_
_entity_poly.entity_id
_entity_poly.type
_entity_poly.pdbx_seq_one_letter_code
_entity_poly.pdbx_strand_id
1 'polypeptide(L)'
;MIKKNKLKKIREKMGISQEKLAMDMNTSQKNISSWEVGRTTPSASRMQYLEEYFEVPKEVIFFEAFNYKNELKLPNRTEINSKNEKAGAK
;
A
#
# COMPACT_ATOMS: atom_id res chain seq x y z
N MET A 1 -14.48 2.46 -9.65
CA MET A 1 -13.18 2.41 -10.36
C MET A 1 -12.34 1.31 -9.75
N ILE A 2 -11.77 0.41 -10.55
CA ILE A 2 -10.88 -0.66 -10.07
C ILE A 2 -9.48 -0.06 -9.86
N LYS A 3 -8.87 -0.24 -8.68
CA LYS A 3 -7.53 0.29 -8.35
C LYS A 3 -6.43 -0.73 -8.67
N LYS A 4 -5.55 -0.44 -9.62
CA LYS A 4 -4.41 -1.32 -9.93
C LYS A 4 -3.41 -1.34 -8.77
N ASN A 5 -2.79 -2.49 -8.58
CA ASN A 5 -1.77 -2.72 -7.55
C ASN A 5 -0.84 -3.87 -7.97
N LYS A 6 0.18 -4.16 -7.16
CA LYS A 6 1.20 -5.20 -7.43
C LYS A 6 1.06 -6.45 -6.55
N LEU A 7 0.03 -6.55 -5.72
CA LEU A 7 -0.09 -7.60 -4.70
C LEU A 7 0.02 -9.01 -5.30
N LYS A 8 -0.74 -9.29 -6.36
CA LYS A 8 -0.72 -10.60 -7.04
C LYS A 8 0.68 -10.99 -7.51
N LYS A 9 1.36 -10.07 -8.19
CA LYS A 9 2.70 -10.30 -8.74
C LYS A 9 3.72 -10.57 -7.65
N ILE A 10 3.63 -9.87 -6.53
CA ILE A 10 4.53 -10.05 -5.38
C ILE A 10 4.26 -11.39 -4.70
N ARG A 11 2.98 -11.74 -4.47
CA ARG A 11 2.59 -13.03 -3.91
C ARG A 11 3.10 -14.19 -4.77
N GLU A 12 2.90 -14.13 -6.08
CA GLU A 12 3.34 -15.18 -7.01
C GLU A 12 4.87 -15.32 -7.04
N LYS A 13 5.62 -14.22 -6.91
CA LYS A 13 7.08 -14.27 -6.77
C LYS A 13 7.55 -14.97 -5.50
N MET A 14 6.77 -14.91 -4.42
CA MET A 14 7.02 -15.64 -3.18
C MET A 14 6.59 -17.12 -3.26
N GLY A 15 5.95 -17.55 -4.35
CA GLY A 15 5.55 -18.94 -4.57
C GLY A 15 4.40 -19.43 -3.69
N ILE A 16 3.63 -18.52 -3.07
CA ILE A 16 2.52 -18.87 -2.17
C ILE A 16 1.16 -18.70 -2.86
N SER A 17 0.18 -19.51 -2.48
CA SER A 17 -1.21 -19.39 -2.98
C SER A 17 -1.97 -18.25 -2.29
N GLN A 18 -3.13 -17.87 -2.84
CA GLN A 18 -4.00 -16.87 -2.21
C GLN A 18 -4.55 -17.40 -0.88
N GLU A 19 -4.83 -18.71 -0.78
CA GLU A 19 -5.25 -19.39 0.45
C GLU A 19 -4.16 -19.34 1.52
N LYS A 20 -2.89 -19.57 1.14
CA LYS A 20 -1.77 -19.48 2.09
C LYS A 20 -1.63 -18.08 2.67
N LEU A 21 -1.63 -17.06 1.82
CA LEU A 21 -1.58 -15.67 2.27
C LEU A 21 -2.81 -15.32 3.14
N ALA A 22 -3.99 -15.82 2.79
CA ALA A 22 -5.20 -15.61 3.57
C ALA A 22 -5.10 -16.20 4.98
N MET A 23 -4.58 -17.43 5.10
CA MET A 23 -4.34 -18.09 6.38
C MET A 23 -3.35 -17.29 7.24
N ASP A 24 -2.23 -16.86 6.66
CA ASP A 24 -1.20 -16.10 7.39
C ASP A 24 -1.73 -14.76 7.91
N MET A 25 -2.61 -14.12 7.14
CA MET A 25 -3.25 -12.85 7.48
C MET A 25 -4.52 -12.99 8.33
N ASN A 26 -4.92 -14.21 8.67
CA ASN A 26 -6.22 -14.50 9.30
C ASN A 26 -7.39 -13.82 8.57
N THR A 27 -7.49 -14.05 7.26
CA THR A 27 -8.53 -13.50 6.40
C THR A 27 -9.05 -14.55 5.41
N SER A 28 -9.99 -14.18 4.55
CA SER A 28 -10.52 -15.09 3.52
C SER A 28 -9.74 -14.97 2.21
N GLN A 29 -9.62 -16.08 1.48
CA GLN A 29 -9.05 -16.06 0.12
C GLN A 29 -9.80 -15.09 -0.81
N LYS A 30 -11.12 -14.95 -0.63
CA LYS A 30 -11.95 -13.97 -1.34
C LYS A 30 -11.47 -12.53 -1.12
N ASN A 31 -11.03 -12.19 0.10
CA ASN A 31 -10.46 -10.88 0.37
C ASN A 31 -9.15 -10.68 -0.38
N ILE A 32 -8.24 -11.66 -0.35
CA ILE A 32 -6.97 -11.61 -1.09
C ILE A 32 -7.26 -11.40 -2.58
N SER A 33 -8.13 -12.22 -3.17
CA SER A 33 -8.54 -12.11 -4.58
C SER A 33 -9.12 -10.73 -4.90
N SER A 34 -10.00 -10.20 -4.04
CA SER A 34 -10.59 -8.87 -4.20
C SER A 34 -9.56 -7.74 -4.14
N TRP A 35 -8.55 -7.84 -3.27
CA TRP A 35 -7.46 -6.87 -3.19
C TRP A 35 -6.54 -6.95 -4.42
N GLU A 36 -6.17 -8.16 -4.85
CA GLU A 36 -5.30 -8.37 -6.01
C GLU A 36 -5.87 -7.79 -7.31
N VAL A 37 -7.19 -7.93 -7.51
CA VAL A 37 -7.86 -7.39 -8.69
C VAL A 37 -8.30 -5.93 -8.51
N GLY A 38 -8.04 -5.32 -7.34
CA GLY A 38 -8.35 -3.92 -7.09
C GLY A 38 -9.84 -3.61 -6.88
N ARG A 39 -10.66 -4.64 -6.61
CA ARG A 39 -12.11 -4.49 -6.36
C ARG A 39 -12.36 -3.85 -5.00
N THR A 40 -11.55 -4.21 -4.00
CA THR A 40 -11.53 -3.56 -2.70
C THR A 40 -10.10 -3.22 -2.31
N THR A 41 -9.94 -2.25 -1.42
CA THR A 41 -8.64 -1.86 -0.86
C THR A 41 -8.56 -2.39 0.58
N PRO A 42 -7.46 -3.03 1.00
CA PRO A 42 -7.30 -3.47 2.39
C PRO A 42 -7.27 -2.28 3.36
N SER A 43 -7.54 -2.53 4.65
CA SER A 43 -7.35 -1.51 5.69
C SER A 43 -5.87 -1.13 5.83
N ALA A 44 -5.60 0.03 6.43
CA ALA A 44 -4.22 0.47 6.69
C ALA A 44 -3.41 -0.56 7.51
N SER A 45 -4.03 -1.20 8.51
CA SER A 45 -3.41 -2.27 9.29
C SER A 45 -3.02 -3.49 8.44
N ARG A 46 -3.85 -3.87 7.48
CA ARG A 46 -3.56 -4.98 6.57
C ARG A 46 -2.52 -4.60 5.53
N MET A 47 -2.49 -3.35 5.08
CA MET A 47 -1.41 -2.84 4.24
C MET A 47 -0.06 -2.89 4.97
N GLN A 48 -0.03 -2.51 6.24
CA GLN A 48 1.18 -2.58 7.07
C GLN A 48 1.65 -4.04 7.23
N TYR A 49 0.74 -4.97 7.54
CA TYR A 49 1.07 -6.39 7.58
C TYR A 49 1.68 -6.87 6.26
N LEU A 50 1.09 -6.49 5.12
CA LEU A 50 1.59 -6.90 3.80
C LEU A 50 2.97 -6.32 3.48
N GLU A 51 3.27 -5.13 3.98
CA GLU A 51 4.60 -4.54 3.87
C GLU A 51 5.64 -5.35 4.64
N GLU A 52 5.32 -5.72 5.88
CA GLU A 52 6.19 -6.55 6.72
C GLU A 52 6.34 -7.97 6.14
N TYR A 53 5.24 -8.56 5.68
CA TYR A 53 5.22 -9.93 5.15
C TYR A 53 6.01 -10.06 3.85
N PHE A 54 5.94 -9.07 2.96
CA PHE A 54 6.61 -9.10 1.67
C PHE A 54 7.93 -8.34 1.64
N GLU A 55 8.28 -7.63 2.71
CA GLU A 55 9.42 -6.69 2.76
C GLU A 55 9.39 -5.67 1.61
N VAL A 56 8.19 -5.25 1.20
CA VAL A 56 7.96 -4.27 0.14
C VAL A 56 7.09 -3.15 0.68
N PRO A 57 7.50 -1.87 0.58
CA PRO A 57 6.69 -0.75 1.07
C PRO A 57 5.25 -0.80 0.54
N LYS A 58 4.26 -0.64 1.41
CA LYS A 58 2.83 -0.72 1.04
C LYS A 58 2.44 0.30 -0.03
N GLU A 59 3.14 1.44 -0.12
CA GLU A 59 2.98 2.44 -1.17
C GLU A 59 3.39 1.90 -2.56
N VAL A 60 4.36 0.99 -2.60
CA VAL A 60 4.77 0.29 -3.84
C VAL A 60 3.76 -0.79 -4.20
N ILE A 61 3.23 -1.52 -3.20
CA ILE A 61 2.22 -2.56 -3.41
C ILE A 61 0.93 -1.93 -3.93
N PHE A 62 0.42 -0.89 -3.25
CA PHE A 62 -0.90 -0.28 -3.47
C PHE A 62 -0.83 1.15 -4.03
N PHE A 63 0.04 1.41 -5.00
CA PHE A 63 0.31 2.76 -5.51
C PHE A 63 -0.94 3.62 -5.83
N GLU A 64 -1.99 3.07 -6.44
CA GLU A 64 -3.23 3.83 -6.72
C GLU A 64 -4.08 4.13 -5.48
N ALA A 65 -3.90 3.40 -4.38
CA ALA A 65 -4.52 3.73 -3.10
C ALA A 65 -3.84 4.95 -2.44
N PHE A 66 -2.55 5.18 -2.73
CA PHE A 66 -1.75 6.28 -2.18
C PHE A 66 -1.62 7.49 -3.11
N ASN A 67 -2.09 7.40 -4.36
CA ASN A 67 -1.93 8.43 -5.37
C ASN A 67 -2.77 9.71 -5.14
N TYR A 68 -3.52 9.80 -4.04
CA TYR A 68 -4.27 11.00 -3.64
C TYR A 68 -3.37 12.23 -3.42
N LYS A 69 -2.07 12.04 -3.14
CA LYS A 69 -1.13 13.15 -2.94
C LYS A 69 -0.85 13.95 -4.21
N ASN A 70 -0.89 13.31 -5.38
CA ASN A 70 -0.71 13.98 -6.67
C ASN A 70 -1.94 14.82 -7.04
N GLU A 71 -3.15 14.35 -6.70
CA GLU A 71 -4.40 15.06 -6.96
C GLU A 71 -4.64 16.23 -5.99
N LEU A 72 -4.16 16.12 -4.74
CA LEU A 72 -4.32 17.16 -3.72
C LEU A 72 -3.22 18.24 -3.73
N LYS A 73 -2.24 18.17 -4.65
CA LYS A 73 -1.05 19.05 -4.69
C LYS A 73 -0.41 19.26 -3.30
N LEU A 74 -0.39 18.22 -2.47
CA LEU A 74 0.16 18.36 -1.12
C LEU A 74 1.68 18.48 -1.24
N PRO A 75 2.31 19.48 -0.60
CA PRO A 75 3.76 19.62 -0.63
C PRO A 75 4.39 18.34 -0.09
N ASN A 76 5.45 17.87 -0.76
CA ASN A 76 6.17 16.68 -0.31
C ASN A 76 6.68 16.89 1.11
N ARG A 77 6.71 15.84 1.94
CA ARG A 77 7.21 15.95 3.33
C ARG A 77 8.62 16.58 3.41
N THR A 78 9.45 16.34 2.40
CA THR A 78 10.77 16.97 2.23
C THR A 78 10.68 18.49 2.03
N GLU A 79 9.64 18.97 1.35
CA GLU A 79 9.35 20.40 1.15
C GLU A 79 8.70 21.06 2.39
N ILE A 80 7.99 20.29 3.22
CA ILE A 80 7.39 20.79 4.46
C ILE A 80 8.50 21.09 5.49
N ASN A 81 9.49 20.21 5.59
CA ASN A 81 10.60 20.38 6.54
C ASN A 81 11.49 21.58 6.17
N SER A 82 11.73 21.84 4.87
CA SER A 82 12.53 23.00 4.42
C SER A 82 11.82 24.35 4.56
N LYS A 83 10.49 24.37 4.65
CA LYS A 83 9.70 25.58 4.94
C LYS A 83 9.70 25.92 6.42
N ASN A 84 9.72 24.92 7.30
CA ASN A 84 9.71 25.13 8.75
C ASN A 84 11.06 25.65 9.28
N GLU A 85 12.19 25.30 8.66
CA GLU A 85 13.51 25.87 9.02
C GLU A 85 13.64 27.36 8.65
N LYS A 86 12.98 27.82 7.58
CA LYS A 86 13.00 29.23 7.16
C LYS A 86 12.08 30.15 7.96
N ALA A 87 11.16 29.61 8.75
CA ALA A 87 10.23 30.38 9.56
C ALA A 87 10.75 30.67 10.99
N GLY A 88 11.81 29.97 11.44
CA GLY A 88 12.42 30.13 12.77
C GLY A 88 13.64 31.05 12.81
N ALA A 89 14.09 31.57 11.67
CA ALA A 89 15.20 32.52 11.59
C ALA A 89 14.67 33.96 11.53
N LYS A 90 14.15 34.46 12.65
CA LYS A 90 14.00 35.90 12.92
C LYS A 90 14.06 36.18 14.41
#